data_AF-A0A8K0Y316-F1
#
_entry.id   AF-A0A8K0Y316-F1
#
_cell.length_a   1.000
_cell.length_b   1.000
_cell.length_c   1.000
_cell.angle_alpha   90.00
_cell.angle_beta   90.00
_cell.angle_gamma   90.00
#
_symmetry.space_group_name_H-M   'P 1'
#
loop_
_entity.id
_entity.type
_entity.pdbx_description
1 polymer ?
#
loop_
_entity_poly.entity_id
_entity_poly.type
_entity_poly.pdbx_seq_one_letter_code
_entity_poly.pdbx_strand_id
1 'polypeptide(L)'
;MMENPDGFYTLGKIREMQPDAIVILITADATEETRKKLLKLDASAIIYKPYDINEVVSETNRLVLKVKEKLLDEIAVKNARLQEINTILKNLLERSKNNSIHNPQYFNKKNMN
;
A
#
# COMPACT_ATOMS: atom_id res chain seq x y z
N MET A 1 38.05 3.65 15.23
CA MET A 1 38.04 2.47 14.33
C MET A 1 36.69 2.41 13.68
N MET A 2 36.65 2.47 12.35
CA MET A 2 35.45 2.30 11.55
C MET A 2 35.83 1.27 10.50
N GLU A 3 35.52 0.01 10.78
CA GLU A 3 35.77 -1.13 9.90
C GLU A 3 34.54 -2.04 9.97
N ASN A 4 33.80 -2.06 8.87
CA ASN A 4 32.50 -2.68 8.61
C ASN A 4 31.26 -2.07 9.28
N PRO A 5 30.24 -1.65 8.48
CA PRO A 5 28.94 -1.28 9.02
C PRO A 5 28.30 -2.51 9.69
N ASP A 6 28.04 -2.41 10.99
CA ASP A 6 27.28 -3.40 11.75
C ASP A 6 25.83 -3.51 11.20
N GLY A 7 25.16 -4.64 11.44
CA GLY A 7 23.80 -4.91 11.01
C GLY A 7 22.80 -3.85 11.49
N PHE A 8 23.01 -3.27 12.67
CA PHE A 8 22.20 -2.16 13.17
C PHE A 8 22.34 -0.89 12.32
N TYR A 9 23.57 -0.50 12.00
CA TYR A 9 23.83 0.67 11.17
C TYR A 9 23.23 0.47 9.76
N THR A 10 23.42 -0.73 9.21
CA THR A 10 22.89 -1.10 7.90
C THR A 10 21.37 -1.03 7.86
N LEU A 11 20.68 -1.61 8.87
CA LEU A 11 19.22 -1.50 8.98
C LEU A 11 18.76 -0.05 9.09
N GLY A 12 19.45 0.76 9.91
CA GLY A 12 19.16 2.19 10.02
C GLY A 12 19.24 2.91 8.67
N LYS A 13 20.31 2.65 7.90
CA LYS A 13 20.48 3.25 6.57
C LYS A 13 19.44 2.76 5.56
N ILE A 14 19.06 1.49 5.60
CA ILE A 14 17.97 0.97 4.76
C ILE A 14 16.67 1.70 5.09
N ARG A 15 16.35 1.92 6.37
CA ARG A 15 15.14 2.63 6.80
C ARG A 15 15.15 4.11 6.41
N GLU A 16 16.31 4.75 6.39
CA GLU A 16 16.46 6.12 5.87
C GLU A 16 16.21 6.21 4.36
N MET A 17 16.71 5.25 3.58
CA MET A 17 16.61 5.25 2.12
C MET A 17 15.27 4.71 1.60
N GLN A 18 14.76 3.65 2.24
CA GLN A 18 13.55 2.93 1.86
C GLN A 18 12.83 2.45 3.14
N PRO A 19 11.98 3.31 3.74
CA PRO A 19 11.26 3.01 4.97
C PRO A 19 10.47 1.70 4.89
N ASP A 20 9.84 1.41 3.76
CA ASP A 20 8.97 0.24 3.56
C ASP A 20 9.70 -1.03 3.12
N ALA A 21 11.05 -1.04 3.08
CA ALA A 21 11.80 -2.22 2.68
C ALA A 21 11.50 -3.41 3.62
N ILE A 22 11.29 -4.60 3.07
CA ILE A 22 11.22 -5.81 3.87
C ILE A 22 12.65 -6.23 4.21
N VAL A 23 12.99 -6.25 5.49
CA VAL A 23 14.36 -6.58 5.95
C VAL A 23 14.30 -7.72 6.96
N ILE A 24 14.94 -8.84 6.63
CA ILE A 24 15.14 -9.97 7.52
C ILE A 24 16.57 -9.89 8.04
N LEU A 25 16.74 -9.78 9.36
CA LEU A 25 18.07 -9.86 9.97
C LEU A 25 18.39 -11.29 10.40
N ILE A 26 19.63 -11.68 10.18
CA ILE A 26 20.18 -12.96 10.60
C ILE A 26 21.32 -12.71 11.58
N THR A 27 21.19 -13.16 12.83
CA THR A 27 22.18 -12.86 13.90
C THR A 27 22.50 -14.08 14.76
N ALA A 28 23.72 -14.16 15.29
CA ALA A 28 24.08 -15.14 16.32
C ALA A 28 23.77 -14.63 17.75
N ASP A 29 23.55 -13.33 17.90
CA ASP A 29 23.26 -12.70 19.17
C ASP A 29 21.75 -12.76 19.47
N ALA A 30 21.38 -13.68 20.36
CA ALA A 30 20.01 -13.91 20.82
C ALA A 30 19.66 -13.16 22.11
N THR A 31 20.45 -12.15 22.51
CA THR A 31 20.15 -11.35 23.69
C THR A 31 18.88 -10.52 23.50
N GLU A 32 18.11 -10.36 24.58
CA GLU A 32 16.90 -9.54 24.58
C GLU A 32 17.19 -8.06 24.27
N GLU A 33 18.38 -7.56 24.58
CA GLU A 33 18.79 -6.20 24.24
C GLU A 33 18.89 -6.01 22.72
N THR A 34 19.59 -6.93 22.05
CA THR A 34 19.74 -6.94 20.60
C THR A 34 18.39 -7.07 19.92
N ARG A 35 17.54 -7.99 20.40
CA ARG A 35 16.17 -8.15 19.91
C ARG A 35 15.37 -6.85 20.02
N LYS A 36 15.39 -6.18 21.18
CA LYS A 36 14.69 -4.90 21.38
C LYS A 36 15.19 -3.79 20.45
N LYS A 37 16.51 -3.69 20.25
CA LYS A 37 17.10 -2.72 19.31
C LYS A 37 16.65 -2.98 17.87
N LEU A 38 16.65 -4.24 17.43
CA LEU A 38 16.22 -4.60 16.08
C LEU A 38 14.74 -4.33 15.83
N LEU A 39 13.88 -4.63 16.81
CA LEU A 39 12.45 -4.30 16.73
C LEU A 39 12.22 -2.78 16.72
N LYS A 40 13.00 -2.02 17.49
CA LYS A 40 12.93 -0.55 17.50
C LYS A 40 13.32 0.07 16.15
N LEU A 41 14.23 -0.57 15.41
CA LEU A 41 14.64 -0.17 14.07
C LEU A 41 13.71 -0.73 12.96
N ASP A 42 12.56 -1.29 13.34
CA ASP A 42 11.55 -1.82 12.43
C ASP A 42 12.08 -2.93 11.50
N ALA A 43 12.86 -3.88 12.06
CA ALA A 43 13.18 -5.12 11.35
C ALA A 43 11.91 -5.92 11.05
N SER A 44 11.77 -6.44 9.82
CA SER A 44 10.58 -7.19 9.42
C SER A 44 10.54 -8.60 9.99
N ALA A 45 11.71 -9.22 10.15
CA ALA A 45 11.91 -10.47 10.87
C ALA A 45 13.35 -10.59 11.40
N ILE A 46 13.54 -11.46 12.39
CA ILE A 46 14.83 -11.78 12.99
C ILE A 46 14.96 -13.31 13.00
N ILE A 47 16.03 -13.83 12.42
CA ILE A 47 16.39 -15.26 12.37
C ILE A 47 17.71 -15.45 13.12
N TYR A 48 17.79 -16.48 13.95
CA TYR A 48 18.98 -16.73 14.77
C TYR A 48 19.86 -17.83 14.19
N LYS A 49 21.18 -17.67 14.30
CA LYS A 49 22.15 -18.70 13.90
C LYS A 49 22.35 -19.73 15.02
N PRO A 50 22.60 -21.00 14.67
CA PRO A 50 22.47 -21.59 13.33
C PRO A 50 21.00 -21.70 12.92
N TYR A 51 20.71 -21.49 11.63
CA TYR A 51 19.35 -21.54 11.08
C TYR A 51 19.20 -22.68 10.07
N ASP A 52 17.97 -23.16 9.93
CA ASP A 52 17.57 -24.02 8.82
C ASP A 52 17.15 -23.16 7.62
N ILE A 53 17.49 -23.57 6.40
CA ILE A 53 17.04 -22.87 5.19
C ILE A 53 15.51 -22.81 5.10
N ASN A 54 14.83 -23.84 5.60
CA ASN A 54 13.37 -23.90 5.66
C ASN A 54 12.79 -22.81 6.57
N GLU A 55 13.49 -22.42 7.63
CA GLU A 55 13.11 -21.31 8.50
C GLU A 55 13.13 -19.99 7.72
N VAL A 56 14.21 -19.74 6.97
CA VAL A 56 14.36 -18.55 6.13
C VAL A 56 13.27 -18.49 5.06
N VAL A 57 13.00 -19.60 4.38
CA VAL A 57 11.96 -19.69 3.34
C VAL A 57 10.58 -19.46 3.95
N SER A 58 10.28 -20.08 5.09
CA SER A 58 9.01 -19.92 5.80
C SER A 58 8.78 -18.46 6.21
N GLU A 59 9.78 -17.82 6.82
CA GLU A 59 9.70 -16.43 7.23
C GLU A 59 9.57 -15.47 6.06
N THR A 60 10.28 -15.74 4.96
CA THR A 60 10.14 -14.97 3.73
C THR A 60 8.73 -15.09 3.16
N ASN A 61 8.18 -16.30 3.06
CA ASN A 61 6.82 -16.54 2.57
C ASN A 61 5.78 -15.83 3.45
N ARG A 62 5.94 -15.91 4.78
CA ARG A 62 5.08 -15.21 5.74
C ARG A 62 5.04 -13.70 5.48
N LEU A 63 6.20 -13.08 5.25
CA LEU A 63 6.29 -11.65 4.97
C LEU A 63 5.66 -11.26 3.63
N VAL A 64 5.88 -12.07 2.59
CA VAL A 64 5.27 -11.86 1.27
C VAL A 64 3.74 -11.96 1.35
N LEU A 65 3.21 -12.95 2.07
CA LEU A 65 1.76 -13.09 2.28
C LEU A 65 1.17 -11.89 3.02
N LYS A 66 1.84 -11.41 4.08
CA LYS A 66 1.40 -10.22 4.82
C LYS A 66 1.33 -8.97 3.94
N VAL A 67 2.28 -8.80 3.01
CA VAL A 67 2.25 -7.67 2.06
C VAL A 67 1.10 -7.83 1.07
N LYS A 68 0.90 -9.05 0.56
CA LYS A 68 -0.21 -9.37 -0.33
C LYS A 68 -1.56 -9.06 0.32
N GLU A 69 -1.77 -9.45 1.58
CA GLU A 69 -3.01 -9.17 2.32
C GLU A 69 -3.28 -7.66 2.43
N LYS A 70 -2.28 -6.88 2.85
CA LYS A 70 -2.42 -5.41 2.91
C LYS A 70 -2.78 -4.78 1.57
N LEU A 71 -2.16 -5.25 0.48
CA LEU A 71 -2.47 -4.76 -0.86
C LEU A 71 -3.89 -5.12 -1.29
N LEU A 72 -4.36 -6.32 -0.95
CA LEU A 72 -5.74 -6.74 -1.24
C LEU A 72 -6.75 -5.87 -0.49
N ASP A 73 -6.50 -5.55 0.78
CA ASP A 73 -7.35 -4.65 1.57
C ASP A 73 -7.40 -3.25 0.95
N GLU A 74 -6.25 -2.70 0.55
CA GLU A 74 -6.18 -1.39 -0.09
C GLU A 74 -6.93 -1.36 -1.44
N ILE A 75 -6.78 -2.42 -2.24
CA ILE A 75 -7.50 -2.57 -3.52
C ILE A 75 -9.01 -2.64 -3.28
N ALA A 76 -9.47 -3.38 -2.27
CA ALA A 76 -10.89 -3.51 -1.96
C ALA A 76 -11.51 -2.14 -1.62
N VAL A 77 -10.83 -1.34 -0.78
CA VAL A 77 -11.28 0.01 -0.41
C VAL A 77 -11.33 0.93 -1.62
N LYS A 78 -10.29 0.95 -2.46
CA LYS A 78 -10.24 1.79 -3.67
C LYS A 78 -11.34 1.40 -4.67
N ASN A 79 -11.59 0.09 -4.83
CA ASN A 79 -12.63 -0.40 -5.72
C ASN A 79 -14.03 0.00 -5.24
N ALA A 80 -14.31 -0.07 -3.93
CA ALA A 80 -15.60 0.38 -3.38
C ALA A 80 -15.86 1.86 -3.71
N ARG A 81 -14.86 2.72 -3.47
CA ARG A 81 -14.95 4.15 -3.80
C ARG A 81 -15.14 4.41 -5.30
N LEU A 82 -14.47 3.62 -6.15
CA LEU A 82 -14.62 3.73 -7.60
C LEU A 82 -16.05 3.36 -8.05
N GLN A 83 -16.67 2.36 -7.43
CA GLN A 83 -18.06 1.97 -7.72
C GLN A 83 -19.05 3.08 -7.32
N GLU A 84 -18.84 3.73 -6.18
CA GLU A 84 -19.64 4.87 -5.74
C GLU A 84 -19.58 6.01 -6.76
N ILE A 85 -18.37 6.40 -7.18
CA ILE A 85 -18.17 7.48 -8.17
C ILE A 85 -18.83 7.13 -9.50
N ASN A 86 -18.64 5.90 -10.00
CA ASN A 86 -19.25 5.45 -11.25
C ASN A 86 -20.79 5.51 -11.20
N THR A 87 -21.38 5.20 -10.05
CA THR A 87 -22.83 5.28 -9.85
C THR A 87 -23.31 6.73 -9.90
N ILE A 88 -22.62 7.64 -9.20
CA ILE A 88 -22.94 9.08 -9.22
C ILE A 88 -22.87 9.63 -10.65
N LEU A 89 -21.81 9.30 -11.40
CA LEU A 89 -21.62 9.77 -12.77
C LEU A 89 -22.72 9.29 -13.72
N LYS A 90 -23.13 8.01 -13.62
CA LYS A 90 -24.25 7.48 -14.42
C LYS A 90 -25.53 8.27 -14.17
N ASN A 91 -25.87 8.49 -12.90
CA ASN A 91 -27.06 9.25 -12.52
C ASN A 91 -27.02 10.70 -13.04
N LEU A 92 -25.85 11.35 -13.00
CA LEU A 92 -25.67 12.71 -13.54
C LEU A 92 -25.82 12.75 -15.07
N LEU A 93 -25.25 11.77 -15.78
CA LEU A 93 -25.37 11.66 -17.23
C LEU A 93 -26.81 11.45 -17.67
N GLU A 94 -27.57 10.62 -16.96
CA GLU A 94 -29.00 10.41 -17.22
C GLU A 94 -29.82 11.69 -17.02
N ARG A 95 -29.56 12.43 -15.94
CA ARG A 95 -30.21 13.74 -15.70
C ARG A 95 -29.89 14.74 -16.81
N SER A 96 -28.64 14.78 -17.28
CA SER A 96 -28.25 15.67 -18.38
C SER A 96 -28.96 15.33 -19.69
N LYS A 97 -29.08 14.03 -20.02
CA LYS A 97 -29.81 13.59 -21.23
C LYS A 97 -31.29 13.98 -21.16
N ASN A 98 -31.91 13.82 -20.00
CA ASN A 98 -33.33 14.16 -19.81
C ASN A 98 -33.59 15.67 -19.86
N ASN A 99 -32.65 16.50 -19.37
CA ASN A 99 -32.78 17.96 -19.45
C ASN A 99 -32.61 18.52 -20.88
N SER A 100 -31.82 17.88 -21.75
CA SER A 100 -31.67 18.31 -23.15
C SER A 100 -32.88 18.03 -24.04
N ILE A 101 -33.85 17.22 -23.58
CA ILE A 101 -35.09 16.92 -24.31
C ILE A 101 -36.20 17.95 -23.98
N HIS A 102 -36.00 18.79 -22.96
CA HIS A 102 -36.92 19.87 -22.59
C HIS A 102 -36.41 21.24 -23.04
N ASN A 103 -36.36 21.47 -24.35
CA ASN A 103 -36.43 22.82 -24.90
C ASN A 103 -37.61 22.93 -25.89
N PRO A 104 -38.87 22.96 -25.41
CA PRO A 104 -40.00 23.29 -26.26
C PRO A 104 -39.99 24.79 -26.57
N GLN A 105 -39.86 25.10 -27.86
CA GLN A 105 -40.65 26.14 -28.53
C GLN A 105 -40.50 27.58 -28.00
N TYR A 106 -39.32 28.19 -28.15
CA TYR A 106 -39.23 29.63 -28.30
C TYR A 106 -38.46 29.94 -29.58
N PHE A 107 -39.16 29.99 -30.71
CA PHE A 107 -38.87 30.85 -31.87
C PHE A 107 -39.75 30.39 -33.04
N ASN A 108 -41.07 30.55 -32.92
CA ASN A 108 -41.80 30.93 -34.11
C ASN A 108 -43.03 31.79 -33.77
N LYS A 109 -43.25 32.80 -34.62
CA LYS A 109 -44.30 33.84 -34.63
C LYS A 109 -44.07 35.08 -33.76
N LYS A 110 -43.48 36.13 -34.35
CA LYS A 110 -44.26 37.21 -35.00
C LYS A 110 -43.35 38.20 -35.73
N ASN A 111 -43.96 38.93 -36.66
CA ASN A 111 -43.46 39.96 -37.60
C ASN A 111 -43.18 39.33 -38.99
N MET A 112 -44.09 39.26 -39.99
CA MET A 112 -45.29 40.04 -40.34
C MET A 112 -45.14 41.53 -40.06
N ASN A 113 -44.31 42.19 -40.88
CA ASN A 113 -44.76 43.21 -41.82
C ASN A 113 -43.72 43.35 -42.94
#